data_AF-A0A151J411-F1
#
_entry.id   AF-A0A151J411-F1
#
_cell.length_a   1.000
_cell.length_b   1.000
_cell.length_c   1.000
_cell.angle_alpha   90.00
_cell.angle_beta   90.00
_cell.angle_gamma   90.00
#
_symmetry.space_group_name_H-M   'P 1'
#
loop_
_entity.id
_entity.type
_entity.pdbx_description
1 polymer ?
#
loop_
_entity_poly.entity_id
_entity_poly.type
_entity_poly.pdbx_seq_one_letter_code
_entity_poly.pdbx_strand_id
1 'polypeptide(L)' 'VFNSLQSTLSYDTSCISPFEDNNISDKDGPTWVLGSLFLRRYYIKFDMGKNRMGFAYIR' A
#
# COMPACT_ATOMS: atom_id res chain seq x y z
N VAL A 1 -0.14 1.61 11.85
CA VAL A 1 0.80 0.47 11.77
C VAL A 1 2.01 0.90 10.95
N PHE A 2 2.71 1.95 11.39
CA PHE A 2 3.95 2.45 10.77
C PHE A 2 5.03 2.33 11.85
N ASN A 3 5.29 1.10 12.30
CA ASN A 3 6.27 0.85 13.35
C ASN A 3 7.49 0.15 12.76
N SER A 4 8.23 0.86 11.90
CA SER A 4 9.60 0.47 11.56
C SER A 4 10.48 1.58 10.99
N LEU A 5 9.98 2.81 10.83
CA LEU A 5 10.86 3.96 10.57
C LEU A 5 11.53 4.44 11.87
N GLN A 6 12.19 3.54 12.59
CA GLN A 6 13.21 3.93 13.56
C GLN A 6 14.56 3.87 12.84
N SER A 7 14.83 4.86 11.99
CA SER A 7 16.20 5.12 11.56
C SER A 7 16.91 5.84 12.71
N THR A 8 17.36 5.06 13.69
CA THR A 8 18.45 5.48 14.59
C THR A 8 19.59 5.96 13.70
N LEU A 9 20.17 7.12 14.01
CA LEU A 9 21.30 7.76 13.31
C LEU A 9 22.42 6.75 12.98
N SER A 10 22.30 6.05 11.87
CA SER A 10 23.28 5.12 11.30
C SER A 10 23.16 5.25 9.80
N TYR A 11 24.24 5.67 9.16
CA TYR A 11 24.34 5.85 7.72
C TYR A 11 24.51 4.48 7.06
N ASP A 12 23.52 3.61 7.25
CA ASP A 12 23.46 2.30 6.61
C ASP A 12 22.13 2.19 5.86
N THR A 13 22.21 2.13 4.53
CA THR A 13 21.04 2.10 3.67
C THR A 13 20.42 0.70 3.74
N SER A 14 19.37 0.54 4.53
CA SER A 14 18.59 -0.70 4.58
C SER A 14 17.45 -0.69 3.55
N CYS A 15 17.34 -1.76 2.76
CA CYS A 15 16.21 -1.99 1.87
C CYS A 15 15.20 -2.92 2.56
N ILE A 16 13.95 -2.50 2.65
CA ILE A 16 12.89 -3.23 3.36
C ILE A 16 11.79 -3.59 2.36
N SER A 17 11.27 -4.82 2.47
CA SER A 17 10.09 -5.26 1.72
C SER A 17 8.84 -4.53 2.23
N PRO A 18 7.96 -4.04 1.35
CA PRO A 18 6.74 -3.36 1.78
C PRO A 18 5.55 -4.29 2.05
N PHE A 19 5.74 -5.60 1.89
CA PHE A 19 4.72 -6.57 2.19
C PHE A 19 4.70 -6.83 3.70
N GLU A 20 3.54 -6.65 4.30
CA GLU A 20 3.26 -6.99 5.69
C GLU A 20 2.12 -8.00 5.72
N ASP A 21 2.22 -8.98 6.62
CA ASP A 21 1.12 -9.89 6.89
C ASP A 21 -0.06 -9.11 7.46
N ASN A 22 -1.26 -9.35 6.91
CA ASN A 22 -2.48 -8.83 7.49
C ASN A 22 -3.25 -9.94 8.19
N ASN A 23 -3.71 -9.66 9.40
CA ASN A 23 -4.61 -10.53 10.15
C ASN A 23 -6.07 -10.09 9.93
N ILE A 24 -6.40 -9.69 8.70
CA ILE A 24 -7.75 -9.25 8.35
C ILE A 24 -8.51 -10.49 7.88
N SER A 25 -9.33 -11.04 8.77
CA SER A 25 -10.31 -12.07 8.41
C SER A 25 -11.59 -11.37 7.95
N ASP A 26 -11.80 -11.31 6.65
CA ASP A 26 -13.06 -10.80 6.09
C ASP A 26 -14.03 -11.96 5.78
N LYS A 27 -15.33 -11.68 5.86
CA LYS A 27 -16.36 -12.69 5.54
C LYS A 27 -16.37 -13.06 4.06
N ASP A 28 -15.89 -12.15 3.20
CA ASP A 28 -15.91 -12.29 1.75
C ASP A 28 -14.59 -12.83 1.16
N GLY A 29 -13.61 -13.19 2.01
CA GLY A 29 -12.35 -13.80 1.59
C GLY A 29 -11.10 -13.04 2.05
N PRO A 30 -9.91 -13.39 1.52
CA PRO A 30 -8.67 -12.72 1.87
C PRO A 30 -8.62 -11.29 1.33
N THR A 31 -8.36 -10.32 2.20
CA THR A 31 -8.33 -8.89 1.88
C THR A 31 -6.90 -8.40 1.69
N TRP A 32 -6.68 -7.41 0.82
CA TRP A 32 -5.38 -6.76 0.61
C TRP A 32 -5.47 -5.27 0.86
N VAL A 33 -4.43 -4.68 1.47
CA VAL A 33 -4.31 -3.23 1.66
C VAL A 33 -3.26 -2.68 0.71
N LEU A 34 -3.69 -1.87 -0.24
CA LEU A 34 -2.80 -1.23 -1.22
C LEU A 34 -2.36 0.15 -0.71
N GLY A 35 -1.15 0.21 -0.16
CA GLY A 35 -0.57 1.41 0.45
C GLY A 35 0.14 2.36 -0.53
N SER A 36 0.91 3.30 0.04
CA SER A 36 1.56 4.40 -0.71
C SER A 36 2.51 3.94 -1.82
N LEU A 37 3.15 2.78 -1.67
CA LEU A 37 4.05 2.24 -2.70
C LEU A 37 3.30 1.79 -3.95
N PHE A 38 2.09 1.28 -3.79
CA PHE A 38 1.20 1.00 -4.92
C PHE A 38 0.77 2.31 -5.60
N LEU A 39 0.40 3.32 -4.81
CA LEU A 39 0.02 4.65 -5.30
C LEU A 39 1.15 5.37 -6.05
N ARG A 40 2.42 5.09 -5.74
CA ARG A 40 3.57 5.69 -6.45
C ARG A 40 3.63 5.30 -7.92
N ARG A 41 3.10 4.13 -8.30
CA ARG A 41 3.19 3.63 -9.69
C ARG A 41 1.90 3.82 -10.47
N TYR A 42 0.78 4.01 -9.79
CA TYR A 42 -0.54 4.06 -10.42
C TYR A 42 -1.29 5.33 -10.05
N TYR A 43 -1.80 6.02 -11.08
CA TYR A 43 -2.89 6.95 -10.90
C TYR A 43 -4.18 6.16 -10.60
N ILE A 44 -4.90 6.57 -9.56
CA ILE A 44 -6.15 5.95 -9.13
C ILE A 44 -7.28 6.96 -9.25
N LYS A 45 -8.34 6.59 -9.97
CA LYS A 45 -9.59 7.33 -10.01
C LYS A 45 -10.62 6.64 -9.12
N PHE A 46 -11.14 7.38 -8.14
CA PHE A 46 -12.28 7.00 -7.32
C PHE A 46 -13.56 7.54 -7.97
N ASP A 47 -14.29 6.69 -8.69
CA ASP A 47 -15.53 7.05 -9.39
C ASP A 47 -16.73 6.68 -8.51
N MET A 48 -17.02 7.55 -7.53
CA MET A 48 -18.10 7.33 -6.55
C MET A 48 -19.49 7.28 -7.22
N GLY A 49 -19.70 8.01 -8.31
CA GLY A 49 -20.96 8.01 -9.05
C GLY A 49 -21.28 6.67 -9.73
N LYS A 50 -20.26 5.82 -9.95
CA LYS A 50 -20.41 4.46 -10.50
C LYS A 50 -19.94 3.38 -9.52
N ASN A 51 -19.70 3.74 -8.27
CA ASN A 51 -19.19 2.86 -7.21
C ASN A 51 -18.03 1.97 -7.66
N ARG A 52 -17.00 2.56 -8.27
CA ARG A 52 -15.86 1.82 -8.80
C ARG A 52 -14.55 2.58 -8.70
N MET A 53 -13.45 1.84 -8.78
CA MET A 53 -12.10 2.39 -8.90
C MET A 53 -11.46 1.97 -10.23
N GLY A 54 -10.64 2.84 -10.79
CA GLY A 54 -9.85 2.58 -11.99
C GLY A 54 -8.39 2.94 -11.77
N PHE A 55 -7.49 2.18 -12.40
CA PHE A 55 -6.05 2.32 -12.27
C PHE A 55 -5.43 2.59 -13.65
N ALA A 56 -4.43 3.46 -13.70
CA ALA A 56 -3.61 3.67 -14.88
C ALA A 56 -2.14 3.83 -14.44
N TYR A 57 -1.21 3.34 -15.26
CA TYR A 57 0.21 3.59 -15.00
C TYR A 57 0.50 5.08 -14.99
N ILE A 58 1.23 5.53 -13.98
CA ILE A 58 1.82 6.87 -14.02
C ILE A 58 2.96 6.85 -15.04
N ARG A 59 2.94 7.80 -15.97
CA ARG A 59 4.00 8.01 -16.96
C ARG A 59 5.05 8.97 -16.42
#